data_AF-A0A1V5NKX6-F1
#
_entry.id   AF-A0A1V5NKX6-F1
#
_cell.length_a   1.000
_cell.length_b   1.000
_cell.length_c   1.000
_cell.angle_alpha   90.00
_cell.angle_beta   90.00
_cell.angle_gamma   90.00
#
_symmetry.space_group_name_H-M   'P 1'
#
loop_
_entity.id
_entity.type
_entity.pdbx_description
1 polymer ?
#
loop_
_entity_poly.entity_id
_entity_poly.type
_entity_poly.pdbx_seq_one_letter_code
_entity_poly.pdbx_strand_id
1 'polypeptide(L)'
;MVDIKVKGPAVDPARREATKKSTGAAGGADRAGFSSAVKTARRQVLDGDLRQMLDKVRSFGDAFFRSPDEEKLDDYKDAVAQYLDRVSKETFSLRQELGSMKDGQQKVYQLVETVKHDVDGMTRESLQKDKALALLGSLDEIRGLVLDLFT
;
A
#
# COMPACT_ATOMS: atom_id res chain seq x y z
N MET A 1 50.92 -0.72 77.08
CA MET A 1 50.39 0.15 76.02
C MET A 1 50.51 -0.60 74.71
N VAL A 2 49.38 -0.73 74.02
CA VAL A 2 49.13 -1.63 72.91
C VAL A 2 49.27 -0.84 71.61
N ASP A 3 50.13 -1.28 70.70
CA ASP A 3 50.11 -0.80 69.31
C ASP A 3 50.03 -1.98 68.34
N ILE A 4 48.82 -2.10 67.78
CA ILE A 4 48.37 -3.11 66.84
C ILE A 4 48.83 -2.68 65.44
N LYS A 5 49.78 -3.40 64.85
CA LYS A 5 50.13 -3.25 63.43
C LYS A 5 49.17 -4.10 62.59
N VAL A 6 48.14 -3.45 62.04
CA VAL A 6 47.14 -4.03 61.15
C VAL A 6 47.82 -4.48 59.83
N LYS A 7 47.79 -5.78 59.56
CA LYS A 7 48.24 -6.40 58.31
C LYS A 7 47.03 -6.50 57.37
N GLY A 8 46.96 -5.61 56.39
CA GLY A 8 45.93 -5.63 55.34
C GLY A 8 46.04 -6.86 54.43
N PRO A 9 44.93 -7.37 53.88
CA PRO A 9 44.88 -8.66 53.21
C PRO A 9 45.41 -8.61 51.78
N ALA A 10 46.00 -9.72 51.38
CA ALA A 10 46.42 -10.03 50.02
C ALA A 10 45.21 -10.04 49.07
N VAL A 11 45.40 -9.46 47.87
CA VAL A 11 44.45 -9.50 46.77
C VAL A 11 44.71 -10.75 45.94
N ASP A 12 43.84 -11.76 46.08
CA ASP A 12 43.77 -12.93 45.21
C ASP A 12 43.11 -12.57 43.86
N PRO A 13 43.78 -12.75 42.70
CA PRO A 13 43.18 -12.47 41.39
C PRO A 13 42.61 -13.76 40.79
N ALA A 14 41.50 -14.28 41.32
CA ALA A 14 40.85 -15.46 40.74
C ALA A 14 39.34 -15.50 40.97
N ARG A 15 38.61 -14.51 40.45
CA ARG A 15 37.16 -14.65 40.21
C ARG A 15 36.82 -14.20 38.79
N ARG A 16 36.97 -15.12 37.83
CA ARG A 16 36.34 -15.00 36.50
C ARG A 16 35.08 -15.84 36.50
N GLU A 17 33.98 -15.27 36.97
CA GLU A 17 32.66 -15.73 36.55
C GLU A 17 32.50 -15.37 35.07
N ALA A 18 32.60 -16.40 34.21
CA ALA A 18 32.30 -16.26 32.80
C ALA A 18 30.78 -16.20 32.60
N THR A 19 30.16 -15.05 32.91
CA THR A 19 28.88 -14.71 32.30
C THR A 19 29.12 -14.36 30.84
N LYS A 20 29.10 -15.39 29.98
CA LYS A 20 29.08 -15.22 28.53
C LYS A 20 27.70 -14.69 28.16
N LYS A 21 27.56 -13.35 28.22
CA LYS A 21 26.42 -12.60 27.71
C LYS A 21 26.36 -12.85 26.20
N SER A 22 25.50 -13.77 25.78
CA SER A 22 25.15 -13.99 24.38
C SER A 22 24.49 -12.72 23.84
N THR A 23 25.32 -11.83 23.32
CA THR A 23 24.88 -10.60 22.65
C THR A 23 25.05 -10.86 21.16
N GLY A 24 23.94 -10.99 20.45
CA GLY A 24 23.95 -11.03 18.99
C GLY A 24 22.84 -11.90 18.41
N ALA A 25 21.63 -11.34 18.29
CA ALA A 25 20.60 -11.66 17.27
C ALA A 25 19.26 -10.92 17.50
N ALA A 26 19.09 -10.07 18.51
CA ALA A 26 17.78 -9.44 18.79
C ALA A 26 17.30 -8.45 17.71
N GLY A 27 18.20 -7.69 17.06
CA GLY A 27 17.80 -6.61 16.14
C GLY A 27 17.27 -7.03 14.76
N GLY A 28 17.34 -8.31 14.40
CA GLY A 28 16.83 -8.81 13.11
C GLY A 28 15.32 -9.04 13.11
N ALA A 29 14.79 -9.58 14.22
CA ALA A 29 13.38 -9.89 14.37
C ALA A 29 12.52 -8.61 14.49
N ASP A 30 12.98 -7.62 15.25
CA ASP A 30 12.28 -6.34 15.42
C ASP A 30 12.20 -5.53 14.11
N ARG A 31 13.27 -5.53 13.30
CA ARG A 31 13.25 -4.85 11.98
C ARG A 31 12.36 -5.55 10.97
N ALA A 32 12.34 -6.88 10.95
CA ALA A 32 11.43 -7.64 10.09
C ALA A 32 9.96 -7.39 10.46
N GLY A 33 9.65 -7.36 11.77
CA GLY A 33 8.32 -7.04 12.28
C GLY A 33 7.88 -5.61 11.93
N PHE A 34 8.76 -4.63 12.10
CA PHE A 34 8.48 -3.24 11.74
C PHE A 34 8.21 -3.06 10.24
N SER A 35 9.04 -3.64 9.37
CA SER A 35 8.86 -3.55 7.91
C SER A 35 7.52 -4.16 7.47
N SER A 36 7.14 -5.31 8.04
CA SER A 36 5.85 -5.94 7.78
C SER A 36 4.67 -5.07 8.25
N ALA A 37 4.78 -4.45 9.43
CA ALA A 37 3.77 -3.53 9.95
C ALA A 37 3.59 -2.30 9.04
N VAL A 38 4.69 -1.71 8.56
CA VAL A 38 4.65 -0.58 7.62
C VAL A 38 4.00 -0.98 6.29
N LYS A 39 4.37 -2.14 5.72
CA LYS A 39 3.76 -2.66 4.48
C LYS A 39 2.25 -2.84 4.64
N THR A 40 1.83 -3.39 5.78
CA THR A 40 0.42 -3.61 6.12
C THR A 40 -0.34 -2.29 6.26
N ALA A 41 0.23 -1.32 6.98
CA ALA A 41 -0.38 0.00 7.17
C ALA A 41 -0.54 0.73 5.82
N ARG A 42 0.49 0.72 4.96
CA ARG A 42 0.41 1.32 3.62
C ARG A 42 -0.67 0.65 2.76
N ARG A 43 -0.78 -0.68 2.81
CA ARG A 43 -1.84 -1.42 2.11
C ARG A 43 -3.23 -1.00 2.59
N GLN A 44 -3.43 -0.81 3.89
CA GLN A 44 -4.71 -0.38 4.46
C GLN A 44 -5.08 1.05 4.06
N VAL A 45 -4.12 1.97 4.11
CA VAL A 45 -4.31 3.35 3.66
C VAL A 45 -4.71 3.38 2.18
N LEU A 46 -3.97 2.66 1.34
CA LEU A 46 -4.29 2.56 -0.08
C LEU A 46 -5.68 1.97 -0.33
N ASP A 47 -6.06 0.89 0.37
CA ASP A 47 -7.41 0.31 0.21
C ASP A 47 -8.50 1.32 0.57
N GLY A 48 -8.31 2.06 1.67
CA GLY A 48 -9.21 3.13 2.08
C GLY A 48 -9.34 4.24 1.03
N ASP A 49 -8.21 4.74 0.54
CA ASP A 49 -8.16 5.78 -0.49
C ASP A 49 -8.89 5.34 -1.77
N LEU A 50 -8.58 4.12 -2.27
CA LEU A 50 -9.17 3.60 -3.49
C LEU A 50 -10.68 3.38 -3.34
N ARG A 51 -11.16 2.90 -2.19
CA ARG A 51 -12.60 2.80 -1.91
C ARG A 51 -13.30 4.14 -1.94
N GLN A 52 -12.70 5.17 -1.32
CA GLN A 52 -13.27 6.52 -1.36
C GLN A 52 -13.34 7.08 -2.78
N MET A 53 -12.35 6.78 -3.62
CA MET A 53 -12.36 7.18 -5.02
C MET A 53 -13.42 6.43 -5.83
N LEU A 54 -13.63 5.13 -5.58
CA LEU A 54 -14.72 4.34 -6.18
C LEU A 54 -16.10 4.91 -5.80
N ASP A 55 -16.29 5.30 -4.54
CA ASP A 55 -17.52 5.93 -4.07
C ASP A 55 -17.78 7.27 -4.78
N LYS A 56 -16.72 8.07 -5.02
CA LYS A 56 -16.82 9.30 -5.82
C LYS A 56 -17.21 9.01 -7.28
N VAL A 57 -16.55 8.05 -7.93
CA VAL A 57 -16.90 7.62 -9.30
C VAL A 57 -18.37 7.22 -9.38
N ARG A 58 -18.84 6.41 -8.41
CA ARG A 58 -20.25 6.02 -8.32
C ARG A 58 -21.18 7.21 -8.15
N SER A 59 -20.83 8.15 -7.27
CA SER A 59 -21.63 9.36 -7.03
C SER A 59 -21.78 10.22 -8.28
N PHE A 60 -20.69 10.43 -9.03
CA PHE A 60 -20.75 11.17 -10.29
C PHE A 60 -21.54 10.43 -11.37
N GLY A 61 -21.39 9.10 -11.46
CA GLY A 61 -22.20 8.28 -12.36
C GLY A 61 -23.70 8.39 -12.05
N ASP A 62 -24.07 8.30 -10.77
CA ASP A 62 -25.46 8.48 -10.33
C ASP A 62 -25.99 9.89 -10.64
N ALA A 63 -25.16 10.92 -10.46
CA ALA A 63 -25.52 12.31 -10.79
C ALA A 63 -25.74 12.51 -12.30
N PHE A 64 -24.87 11.92 -13.13
CA PHE A 64 -25.02 11.91 -14.59
C PHE A 64 -26.33 11.21 -14.99
N PHE A 65 -26.62 10.00 -14.49
CA PHE A 65 -27.84 9.30 -14.88
C PHE A 65 -29.15 9.95 -14.38
N ARG A 66 -29.10 10.73 -13.29
CA ARG A 66 -30.25 11.50 -12.81
C ARG A 66 -30.60 12.66 -13.73
N SER A 67 -29.60 13.32 -14.29
CA SER A 67 -29.76 14.46 -15.18
C SER A 67 -28.55 14.54 -16.09
N PRO A 68 -28.54 13.78 -17.21
CA PRO A 68 -27.40 13.72 -18.11
C PRO A 68 -27.02 15.12 -18.56
N ASP A 69 -25.73 15.41 -18.53
CA ASP A 69 -25.14 16.68 -18.95
C ASP A 69 -23.68 16.42 -19.35
N GLU A 70 -23.09 17.28 -20.20
CA GLU A 70 -21.67 17.16 -20.58
C GLU A 70 -20.75 17.38 -19.39
N GLU A 71 -21.03 18.39 -18.54
CA GLU A 71 -20.22 18.69 -17.35
C GLU A 71 -20.17 17.50 -16.39
N LYS A 72 -21.30 16.81 -16.20
CA LYS A 72 -21.37 15.63 -15.32
C LYS A 72 -20.73 14.40 -15.92
N LEU A 73 -20.73 14.29 -17.25
CA LEU A 73 -19.98 13.24 -17.93
C LEU A 73 -18.48 13.48 -17.72
N ASP A 74 -18.03 14.72 -17.86
CA ASP A 74 -16.64 15.10 -17.65
C ASP A 74 -16.21 14.86 -16.20
N ASP A 75 -17.02 15.25 -15.21
CA ASP A 75 -16.79 14.93 -13.79
C ASP A 75 -16.64 13.42 -13.55
N TYR A 76 -17.50 12.62 -14.20
CA TYR A 76 -17.43 11.16 -14.10
C TYR A 76 -16.15 10.62 -14.72
N LYS A 77 -15.80 11.06 -15.94
CA LYS A 77 -14.57 10.66 -16.65
C LYS A 77 -13.32 11.06 -15.85
N ASP A 78 -13.30 12.27 -15.30
CA ASP A 78 -12.20 12.79 -14.49
C ASP A 78 -12.03 12.01 -13.18
N ALA A 79 -13.11 11.64 -12.51
CA ALA A 79 -13.05 10.81 -11.31
C ALA A 79 -12.42 9.44 -11.61
N VAL A 80 -12.77 8.84 -12.75
CA VAL A 80 -12.18 7.57 -13.19
C VAL A 80 -10.70 7.75 -13.56
N ALA A 81 -10.36 8.81 -14.30
CA ALA A 81 -8.98 9.11 -14.66
C ALA A 81 -8.07 9.30 -13.44
N GLN A 82 -8.55 10.03 -12.42
CA GLN A 82 -7.84 10.22 -11.15
C GLN A 82 -7.62 8.88 -10.43
N TYR A 83 -8.62 7.99 -10.43
CA TYR A 83 -8.49 6.65 -9.85
C TYR A 83 -7.37 5.84 -10.53
N LEU A 84 -7.38 5.81 -11.86
CA LEU A 84 -6.38 5.07 -12.65
C LEU A 84 -4.97 5.64 -12.50
N ASP A 85 -4.83 6.96 -12.38
CA ASP A 85 -3.55 7.61 -12.10
C ASP A 85 -3.01 7.25 -10.71
N ARG A 86 -3.87 7.27 -9.68
CA ARG A 86 -3.50 6.86 -8.31
C ARG A 86 -2.99 5.43 -8.26
N VAL A 87 -3.68 4.50 -8.94
CA VAL A 87 -3.27 3.10 -9.08
C VAL A 87 -1.95 2.97 -9.83
N SER A 88 -1.81 3.68 -10.96
CA SER A 88 -0.62 3.62 -11.81
C SER A 88 0.63 4.05 -11.05
N LYS A 89 0.51 5.16 -10.30
CA LYS A 89 1.58 5.68 -9.43
C LYS A 89 1.96 4.66 -8.35
N GLU A 90 0.98 4.07 -7.67
CA GLU A 90 1.26 3.07 -6.63
C GLU A 90 1.96 1.83 -7.19
N THR A 91 1.45 1.31 -8.30
CA THR A 91 2.00 0.12 -8.97
C THR A 91 3.45 0.37 -9.40
N PHE A 92 3.74 1.55 -9.93
CA PHE A 92 5.08 1.96 -10.30
C PHE A 92 6.02 2.08 -9.07
N SER A 93 5.56 2.69 -7.98
CA SER A 93 6.34 2.77 -6.73
C SER A 93 6.65 1.37 -6.17
N LEU A 94 5.67 0.48 -6.12
CA LEU A 94 5.87 -0.91 -5.67
C LEU A 94 6.84 -1.68 -6.57
N ARG A 95 6.82 -1.42 -7.88
CA ARG A 95 7.80 -2.00 -8.81
C ARG A 95 9.23 -1.55 -8.50
N GLN A 96 9.44 -0.27 -8.18
CA GLN A 96 10.77 0.21 -7.79
C GLN A 96 11.26 -0.41 -6.49
N GLU A 97 10.37 -0.64 -5.52
CA GLU A 97 10.71 -1.23 -4.23
C GLU A 97 10.98 -2.75 -4.31
N LEU A 98 10.23 -3.48 -5.14
CA LEU A 98 10.26 -4.95 -5.20
C LEU A 98 11.14 -5.51 -6.34
N GLY A 99 11.59 -4.67 -7.27
CA GLY A 99 12.57 -4.99 -8.31
C GLY A 99 12.04 -5.79 -9.50
N SER A 100 11.40 -6.95 -9.28
CA SER A 100 10.91 -7.83 -10.36
C SER A 100 9.44 -7.57 -10.69
N MET A 101 9.11 -7.59 -12.00
CA MET A 101 7.72 -7.63 -12.46
C MET A 101 7.10 -8.95 -12.01
N LYS A 102 6.25 -8.90 -10.98
CA LYS A 102 5.32 -9.99 -10.66
C LYS A 102 4.22 -9.98 -11.73
N ASP A 103 3.71 -11.16 -12.13
CA ASP A 103 2.60 -11.30 -13.10
C ASP A 103 1.39 -10.39 -12.78
N GLY A 104 1.16 -10.09 -11.50
CA GLY A 104 0.12 -9.16 -11.06
C GLY A 104 0.30 -7.73 -11.59
N GLN A 105 1.53 -7.23 -11.71
CA GLN A 105 1.78 -5.86 -12.21
C GLN A 105 1.36 -5.72 -13.67
N GLN A 106 1.68 -6.72 -14.50
CA GLN A 106 1.30 -6.72 -15.90
C GLN A 106 -0.23 -6.68 -16.06
N LYS A 107 -0.96 -7.47 -15.25
CA LYS A 107 -2.43 -7.46 -15.26
C LYS A 107 -3.02 -6.11 -14.86
N VAL A 108 -2.48 -5.50 -13.80
CA VAL A 108 -2.90 -4.14 -13.39
C VAL A 108 -2.72 -3.15 -14.54
N TYR A 109 -1.55 -3.14 -15.20
CA TYR A 109 -1.31 -2.22 -16.31
C TYR A 109 -2.24 -2.46 -17.49
N GLN A 110 -2.47 -3.72 -17.87
CA GLN A 110 -3.38 -4.05 -18.97
C GLN A 110 -4.79 -3.55 -18.68
N LEU A 111 -5.31 -3.83 -17.48
CA LEU A 111 -6.67 -3.43 -17.11
C LEU A 111 -6.80 -1.91 -16.98
N VAL A 112 -5.78 -1.22 -16.45
CA VAL A 112 -5.73 0.25 -16.42
C VAL A 112 -5.79 0.83 -17.83
N GLU A 113 -5.00 0.33 -18.77
CA GLU A 113 -4.97 0.83 -20.14
C GLU A 113 -6.29 0.54 -20.89
N THR A 114 -6.87 -0.63 -20.71
CA THR A 114 -8.22 -0.94 -21.24
C THR A 114 -9.24 0.03 -20.72
N VAL A 115 -9.26 0.27 -19.40
CA VAL A 115 -10.25 1.17 -18.80
C VAL A 115 -10.03 2.62 -19.25
N LYS A 116 -8.78 3.11 -19.36
CA LYS A 116 -8.51 4.45 -19.92
C LYS A 116 -9.09 4.60 -21.32
N HIS A 117 -8.81 3.63 -22.19
CA HIS A 117 -9.32 3.64 -23.56
C HIS A 117 -10.86 3.66 -23.59
N ASP A 118 -11.51 2.86 -22.75
CA ASP A 118 -12.97 2.82 -22.68
C ASP A 118 -13.56 4.16 -22.22
N VAL A 119 -12.92 4.82 -21.24
CA VAL A 119 -13.33 6.13 -20.71
C VAL A 119 -13.10 7.24 -21.73
N ASP A 120 -11.97 7.26 -22.42
CA ASP A 120 -11.67 8.26 -23.45
C ASP A 120 -12.74 8.28 -24.54
N GLY A 121 -13.21 7.09 -24.95
CA GLY A 121 -14.30 6.92 -25.93
C GLY A 121 -15.72 7.17 -25.39
N MET A 122 -15.90 7.47 -24.10
CA MET A 122 -17.24 7.75 -23.55
C MET A 122 -17.79 9.07 -24.05
N THR A 123 -19.03 8.99 -24.52
CA THR A 123 -19.88 10.12 -24.88
C THR A 123 -21.18 10.02 -24.09
N ARG A 124 -21.94 11.12 -24.04
CA ARG A 124 -23.21 11.18 -23.31
C ARG A 124 -24.22 10.15 -23.81
N GLU A 125 -24.17 9.84 -25.11
CA GLU A 125 -25.05 8.87 -25.78
C GLU A 125 -24.57 7.43 -25.61
N SER A 126 -23.26 7.23 -25.45
CA SER A 126 -22.67 5.89 -25.34
C SER A 126 -22.65 5.36 -23.90
N LEU A 127 -22.71 6.23 -22.90
CA LEU A 127 -22.69 5.88 -21.48
C LEU A 127 -24.07 5.39 -20.99
N GLN A 128 -24.20 4.07 -20.89
CA GLN A 128 -25.37 3.37 -20.36
C GLN A 128 -25.09 2.84 -18.94
N LYS A 129 -26.15 2.56 -18.17
CA LYS A 129 -26.03 2.14 -16.76
C LYS A 129 -25.25 0.85 -16.56
N ASP A 130 -25.47 -0.12 -17.43
CA ASP A 130 -24.75 -1.39 -17.48
C ASP A 130 -23.24 -1.17 -17.73
N LYS A 131 -22.88 -0.28 -18.66
CA LYS A 131 -21.47 0.07 -18.91
C LYS A 131 -20.83 0.78 -17.72
N ALA A 132 -21.55 1.68 -17.06
CA ALA A 132 -21.06 2.34 -15.85
C ALA A 132 -20.85 1.34 -14.69
N LEU A 133 -21.74 0.36 -14.54
CA LEU A 133 -21.58 -0.71 -13.55
C LEU A 133 -20.41 -1.63 -13.90
N ALA A 134 -20.23 -1.98 -15.18
CA ALA A 134 -19.09 -2.76 -15.64
C ALA A 134 -17.77 -2.02 -15.38
N LEU A 135 -17.72 -0.71 -15.66
CA LEU A 135 -16.58 0.13 -15.35
C LEU A 135 -16.24 0.09 -13.86
N LEU A 136 -17.24 0.32 -12.98
CA LEU A 136 -17.03 0.26 -11.53
C LEU A 136 -16.49 -1.10 -11.07
N GLY A 137 -16.98 -2.18 -11.69
CA GLY A 137 -16.46 -3.54 -11.49
C GLY A 137 -14.99 -3.67 -11.87
N SER A 138 -14.60 -3.18 -13.05
CA SER A 138 -13.19 -3.17 -13.50
C SER A 138 -12.31 -2.36 -12.55
N LEU A 139 -12.79 -1.21 -12.06
CA LEU A 139 -12.02 -0.41 -11.09
C LEU A 139 -11.83 -1.16 -9.76
N ASP A 140 -12.85 -1.87 -9.26
CA ASP A 140 -12.72 -2.68 -8.04
C ASP A 140 -11.82 -3.91 -8.25
N GLU A 141 -11.82 -4.51 -9.44
CA GLU A 141 -10.87 -5.56 -9.82
C GLU A 141 -9.43 -5.03 -9.79
N ILE A 142 -9.19 -3.86 -10.39
CA ILE A 142 -7.89 -3.17 -10.32
C ILE A 142 -7.47 -2.95 -8.86
N ARG A 143 -8.39 -2.52 -7.97
CA ARG A 143 -8.12 -2.34 -6.54
C ARG A 143 -7.57 -3.62 -5.92
N GLY A 144 -8.25 -4.74 -6.15
CA GLY A 144 -7.84 -6.05 -5.64
C GLY A 144 -6.45 -6.42 -6.12
N LEU A 145 -6.21 -6.33 -7.43
CA LEU A 145 -4.92 -6.67 -8.04
C LEU A 145 -3.77 -5.83 -7.50
N VAL A 146 -3.96 -4.52 -7.29
CA VAL A 146 -2.93 -3.63 -6.72
C VAL A 146 -2.64 -4.00 -5.27
N LEU A 147 -3.68 -4.30 -4.47
CA LEU A 147 -3.52 -4.69 -3.07
C LEU A 147 -2.82 -6.04 -2.92
N ASP A 148 -2.96 -6.93 -3.90
CA ASP A 148 -2.27 -8.23 -3.93
C ASP A 148 -0.76 -8.08 -4.17
N LEU A 149 -0.31 -6.97 -4.75
CA LEU A 149 1.12 -6.68 -4.90
C LEU A 149 1.84 -6.48 -3.57
N PHE A 150 1.10 -6.13 -2.52
CA PHE A 150 1.60 -6.05 -1.14
C PHE A 150 1.73 -7.41 -0.45
N THR A 151 1.40 -8.51 -1.14
CA THR A 151 1.61 -9.86 -0.62
C THR A 151 3.02 -10.33 -0.93
#